data_AF-A0A1J5L1S2-F1
#
_entry.id   AF-A0A1J5L1S2-F1
#
_cell.length_a   1.000
_cell.length_b   1.000
_cell.length_c   1.000
_cell.angle_alpha   90.00
_cell.angle_beta   90.00
_cell.angle_gamma   90.00
#
_symmetry.space_group_name_H-M   'P 1'
#
loop_
_entity.id
_entity.type
_entity.pdbx_description
1 polymer ?
#
loop_
_entity_poly.entity_id
_entity_poly.type
_entity_poly.pdbx_seq_one_letter_code
_entity_poly.pdbx_strand_id
1 'polypeptide(L)'
;MKYFAKIDREKFETEDFEYQNEILVVLELYEYLTSTGGIPIDSTLLQGVKVEPKRICLPVKDVVDDFYEFLLLTYQPQIKGLLTSFFVNFNNKIYGLSKKKQKKKALDRFNKFYKDLKGTEKLSVAEPYESEMGILNYADENRLKFAFYRRKAIKKEVAQREFVLEYLYGNAKYFDGELMNENQFINDFIFFEYQLKVCLALNDKFKFEEDLYFSKLAKTKIQYDKYSDLFYEFEVFLKAYSIIEKLTANISTEVDCLYHSLEELELIVPSKIKYKNFLLEEFNIKKANIVLLELDIQPKNAARVKKYMNLFLKFASKNE
;
A
#
# COMPACT_ATOMS: atom_id res chain seq x y z
N MET A 1 9.38 -12.47 -4.48
CA MET A 1 8.44 -13.56 -4.69
C MET A 1 8.70 -14.62 -3.64
N LYS A 2 7.99 -14.53 -2.51
CA LYS A 2 8.15 -15.40 -1.33
C LYS A 2 7.56 -16.79 -1.58
N TYR A 3 6.46 -16.88 -2.33
CA TYR A 3 5.67 -18.10 -2.49
C TYR A 3 5.74 -18.76 -3.87
N PHE A 4 6.52 -18.23 -4.81
CA PHE A 4 6.70 -18.84 -6.12
C PHE A 4 7.39 -20.21 -6.02
N ALA A 5 6.90 -21.21 -6.77
CA ALA A 5 7.45 -22.59 -6.78
C ALA A 5 7.48 -23.27 -5.40
N LYS A 6 6.46 -23.03 -4.56
CA LYS A 6 6.31 -23.64 -3.23
C LYS A 6 5.65 -25.01 -3.23
N ILE A 7 4.95 -25.37 -4.29
CA ILE A 7 4.22 -26.64 -4.39
C ILE A 7 4.76 -27.43 -5.59
N ASP A 8 5.02 -28.71 -5.36
CA ASP A 8 5.33 -29.68 -6.40
C ASP A 8 4.02 -30.08 -7.12
N ARG A 9 3.88 -29.64 -8.39
CA ARG A 9 2.66 -29.85 -9.18
C ARG A 9 2.31 -31.32 -9.33
N GLU A 10 3.28 -32.16 -9.66
CA GLU A 10 3.06 -33.57 -9.95
C GLU A 10 2.50 -34.31 -8.73
N LYS A 11 3.03 -34.01 -7.54
CA LYS A 11 2.51 -34.58 -6.30
C LYS A 11 1.14 -34.01 -5.94
N PHE A 12 0.98 -32.70 -6.06
CA PHE A 12 -0.22 -32.02 -5.62
C PHE A 12 -1.45 -32.36 -6.48
N GLU A 13 -1.31 -32.42 -7.80
CA GLU A 13 -2.43 -32.68 -8.71
C GLU A 13 -2.91 -34.15 -8.70
N THR A 14 -2.14 -35.07 -8.10
CA THR A 14 -2.58 -36.48 -7.92
C THR A 14 -3.58 -36.66 -6.79
N GLU A 15 -3.66 -35.70 -5.88
CA GLU A 15 -4.55 -35.73 -4.72
C GLU A 15 -5.96 -35.24 -5.06
N ASP A 16 -6.97 -35.70 -4.31
CA ASP A 16 -8.33 -35.20 -4.47
C ASP A 16 -8.49 -33.74 -3.99
N PHE A 17 -9.56 -33.09 -4.42
CA PHE A 17 -9.76 -31.65 -4.18
C PHE A 17 -9.83 -31.26 -2.70
N GLU A 18 -10.42 -32.10 -1.85
CA GLU A 18 -10.51 -31.81 -0.42
C GLU A 18 -9.14 -31.96 0.23
N TYR A 19 -8.40 -33.01 -0.11
CA TYR A 19 -7.04 -33.20 0.40
C TYR A 19 -6.07 -32.11 -0.11
N GLN A 20 -6.22 -31.66 -1.36
CA GLN A 20 -5.51 -30.48 -1.86
C GLN A 20 -5.76 -29.24 -0.99
N ASN A 21 -7.01 -29.00 -0.56
CA ASN A 21 -7.32 -27.88 0.33
C ASN A 21 -6.67 -28.03 1.70
N GLU A 22 -6.65 -29.24 2.25
CA GLU A 22 -5.96 -29.53 3.51
C GLU A 22 -4.46 -29.25 3.40
N ILE A 23 -3.80 -29.70 2.32
CA ILE A 23 -2.39 -29.43 2.07
C ILE A 23 -2.13 -27.92 2.03
N LEU A 24 -2.93 -27.17 1.25
CA LEU A 24 -2.77 -25.71 1.13
C LEU A 24 -2.91 -24.97 2.46
N VAL A 25 -3.80 -25.44 3.34
CA VAL A 25 -4.03 -24.86 4.67
C VAL A 25 -2.93 -25.24 5.64
N VAL A 26 -2.48 -26.50 5.63
CA VAL A 26 -1.34 -26.97 6.46
C VAL A 26 -0.05 -26.23 6.10
N LEU A 27 0.12 -25.87 4.83
CA LEU A 27 1.26 -25.06 4.36
C LEU A 27 1.10 -23.54 4.62
N GLU A 28 0.04 -23.12 5.30
CA GLU A 28 -0.28 -21.71 5.58
C GLU A 28 -0.41 -20.85 4.30
N LEU A 29 -0.76 -21.47 3.17
CA LEU A 29 -0.95 -20.78 1.88
C LEU A 29 -2.40 -20.36 1.68
N TYR A 30 -3.33 -21.12 2.25
CA TYR A 30 -4.77 -20.88 2.21
C TYR A 30 -5.35 -20.92 3.62
N GLU A 31 -6.54 -20.35 3.77
CA GLU A 31 -7.34 -20.41 4.99
C GLU A 31 -8.78 -20.78 4.66
N TYR A 32 -9.44 -21.40 5.64
CA TYR A 32 -10.87 -21.64 5.56
C TYR A 32 -11.63 -20.46 6.17
N LEU A 33 -12.52 -19.87 5.38
CA LEU A 33 -13.44 -18.84 5.83
C LEU A 33 -14.87 -19.37 5.83
N THR A 34 -15.65 -18.93 6.81
CA THR A 34 -17.08 -19.20 6.86
C THR A 34 -17.80 -18.06 6.16
N SER A 35 -18.41 -18.35 5.01
CA SER A 35 -19.21 -17.40 4.25
C SER A 35 -20.69 -17.71 4.45
N THR A 36 -21.41 -16.79 5.07
CA THR A 36 -22.87 -16.69 4.90
C THR A 36 -23.06 -15.93 3.60
N GLY A 37 -23.48 -16.60 2.52
CA GLY A 37 -23.59 -15.98 1.19
C GLY A 37 -24.28 -14.61 1.19
N GLY A 38 -23.99 -13.76 0.20
CA GLY A 38 -24.54 -12.40 0.13
C GLY A 38 -26.06 -12.43 0.09
N ILE A 39 -26.71 -11.89 1.13
CA ILE A 39 -28.15 -11.67 1.14
C ILE A 39 -28.41 -10.46 0.24
N PRO A 40 -29.15 -10.58 -0.87
CA PRO A 40 -29.57 -9.42 -1.64
C PRO A 40 -30.35 -8.49 -0.70
N ILE A 41 -29.93 -7.22 -0.63
CA ILE A 41 -30.68 -6.19 0.10
C ILE A 41 -31.90 -5.85 -0.76
N ASP A 42 -32.86 -6.76 -0.77
CA ASP A 42 -34.22 -6.50 -1.21
C ASP A 42 -35.15 -6.73 0.00
N SER A 43 -36.44 -6.45 -0.19
CA SER A 43 -37.55 -6.54 0.78
C SER A 43 -37.67 -7.84 1.62
N THR A 44 -36.80 -8.83 1.40
CA THR A 44 -36.64 -10.09 2.15
C THR A 44 -35.97 -9.97 3.52
N LEU A 45 -35.36 -8.82 3.88
CA LEU A 45 -34.82 -8.60 5.23
C LEU A 45 -35.88 -8.69 6.36
N LEU A 46 -37.17 -8.61 6.02
CA LEU A 46 -38.28 -8.72 6.98
C LEU A 46 -38.71 -10.16 7.29
N GLN A 47 -38.22 -11.15 6.54
CA GLN A 47 -38.52 -12.57 6.77
C GLN A 47 -37.20 -13.29 7.01
N GLY A 48 -36.74 -13.36 8.26
CA GLY A 48 -35.42 -13.89 8.63
C GLY A 48 -35.02 -15.16 7.85
N VAL A 49 -34.22 -14.98 6.79
CA VAL A 49 -33.72 -16.07 5.97
C VAL A 49 -32.50 -16.66 6.68
N LYS A 50 -32.61 -17.90 7.14
CA LYS A 50 -31.45 -18.66 7.60
C LYS A 50 -30.63 -19.07 6.38
N VAL A 51 -29.45 -18.47 6.22
CA VAL A 51 -28.46 -18.87 5.22
C VAL A 51 -27.51 -19.85 5.89
N GLU A 52 -27.40 -21.06 5.35
CA GLU A 52 -26.42 -22.02 5.85
C GLU A 52 -25.00 -21.51 5.57
N PRO A 53 -24.13 -21.46 6.60
CA PRO A 53 -22.75 -21.05 6.42
C PRO A 53 -22.01 -22.06 5.52
N LYS A 54 -21.41 -21.58 4.44
CA LYS A 54 -20.55 -22.37 3.57
C LYS A 54 -19.08 -22.14 3.93
N ARG A 55 -18.33 -23.22 4.09
CA ARG A 55 -16.88 -23.16 4.28
C ARG A 55 -16.24 -22.99 2.90
N ILE A 56 -15.43 -21.95 2.74
CA ILE A 56 -14.69 -21.67 1.50
C ILE A 56 -13.20 -21.64 1.79
N CYS A 57 -12.38 -22.25 0.92
CA CYS A 57 -10.93 -22.25 1.02
C CYS A 57 -10.37 -21.16 0.11
N LEU A 58 -9.70 -20.15 0.68
CA LEU A 58 -9.19 -18.98 -0.04
C LEU A 58 -7.71 -18.73 0.28
N PRO A 59 -6.93 -18.17 -0.65
CA PRO A 59 -5.53 -17.86 -0.39
C PRO A 59 -5.42 -16.81 0.72
N VAL A 60 -4.46 -16.99 1.63
CA VAL A 60 -4.21 -16.00 2.70
C VAL A 60 -3.73 -14.68 2.09
N LYS A 61 -3.96 -13.59 2.82
CA LYS A 61 -3.63 -12.22 2.35
C LYS A 61 -2.19 -12.09 1.83
N ASP A 62 -1.22 -12.66 2.53
CA ASP A 62 0.19 -12.57 2.14
C ASP A 62 0.48 -13.26 0.80
N VAL A 63 -0.20 -14.38 0.51
CA VAL A 63 -0.09 -15.08 -0.78
C VAL A 63 -0.72 -14.24 -1.88
N VAL A 64 -1.90 -13.64 -1.62
CA VAL A 64 -2.56 -12.73 -2.56
C VAL A 64 -1.67 -11.53 -2.89
N ASP A 65 -1.06 -10.91 -1.87
CA ASP A 65 -0.20 -9.74 -2.05
C ASP A 65 1.08 -10.08 -2.84
N ASP A 66 1.77 -11.18 -2.53
CA ASP A 66 2.98 -11.63 -3.24
C ASP A 66 2.67 -12.10 -4.68
N PHE A 67 1.54 -12.79 -4.89
CA PHE A 67 1.06 -13.16 -6.23
C PHE A 67 0.76 -11.91 -7.08
N TYR A 68 0.09 -10.92 -6.51
CA TYR A 68 -0.18 -9.67 -7.21
C TYR A 68 1.09 -8.90 -7.59
N GLU A 69 2.11 -8.92 -6.73
CA GLU A 69 3.43 -8.37 -7.05
C GLU A 69 4.11 -9.13 -8.20
N PHE A 70 3.99 -10.45 -8.23
CA PHE A 70 4.43 -11.25 -9.37
C PHE A 70 3.73 -10.81 -10.66
N LEU A 71 2.41 -10.70 -10.68
CA LEU A 71 1.67 -10.24 -11.88
C LEU A 71 2.12 -8.84 -12.33
N LEU A 72 2.35 -7.92 -11.40
CA LEU A 72 2.85 -6.58 -11.70
C LEU A 72 4.22 -6.59 -12.37
N LEU A 73 5.10 -7.52 -11.97
CA LEU A 73 6.42 -7.69 -12.56
C LEU A 73 6.33 -8.34 -13.94
N THR A 74 5.54 -9.40 -14.06
CA THR A 74 5.35 -10.15 -15.32
C THR A 74 4.76 -9.26 -16.41
N TYR A 75 3.69 -8.52 -16.11
CA TYR A 75 3.00 -7.65 -17.07
C TYR A 75 3.50 -6.20 -17.06
N GLN A 76 4.64 -5.94 -16.41
CA GLN A 76 5.24 -4.61 -16.36
C GLN A 76 5.50 -4.01 -17.77
N PRO A 77 6.03 -4.77 -18.76
CA PRO A 77 6.29 -4.24 -20.09
C PRO A 77 5.02 -3.69 -20.77
N GLN A 78 3.90 -4.39 -20.66
CA GLN A 78 2.62 -4.02 -21.26
C GLN A 78 2.04 -2.79 -20.59
N ILE A 79 2.02 -2.77 -19.25
CA ILE A 79 1.56 -1.60 -18.48
C ILE A 79 2.42 -0.37 -18.81
N LYS A 80 3.75 -0.51 -18.89
CA LYS A 80 4.67 0.57 -19.27
C LYS A 80 4.44 1.03 -20.72
N GLY A 81 4.20 0.11 -21.65
CA GLY A 81 3.91 0.42 -23.05
C GLY A 81 2.65 1.28 -23.18
N LEU A 82 1.56 0.88 -22.53
CA LEU A 82 0.31 1.64 -22.50
C LEU A 82 0.49 3.04 -21.89
N LEU A 83 1.20 3.12 -20.75
CA LEU A 83 1.50 4.38 -20.07
C LEU A 83 2.33 5.33 -20.95
N THR A 84 3.36 4.80 -21.60
CA THR A 84 4.25 5.57 -22.49
C THR A 84 3.48 6.11 -23.69
N SER A 85 2.70 5.25 -24.35
CA SER A 85 1.83 5.63 -25.47
C SER A 85 0.84 6.73 -25.06
N PHE A 86 0.22 6.60 -23.89
CA PHE A 86 -0.65 7.64 -23.35
C PHE A 86 0.08 8.98 -23.21
N PHE A 87 1.24 9.02 -22.54
CA PHE A 87 1.93 10.27 -22.26
C PHE A 87 2.54 10.93 -23.49
N VAL A 88 3.04 10.15 -24.46
CA VAL A 88 3.47 10.69 -25.76
C VAL A 88 2.31 11.41 -26.44
N ASN A 89 1.16 10.73 -26.56
CA ASN A 89 -0.03 11.29 -27.19
C ASN A 89 -0.60 12.49 -26.41
N PHE A 90 -0.58 12.43 -25.08
CA PHE A 90 -1.07 13.50 -24.23
C PHE A 90 -0.18 14.74 -24.31
N ASN A 91 1.15 14.57 -24.21
CA ASN A 91 2.11 15.66 -24.28
C ASN A 91 2.06 16.38 -25.64
N ASN A 92 1.95 15.64 -26.74
CA ASN A 92 1.76 16.22 -28.07
C ASN A 92 0.49 17.08 -28.15
N LYS A 93 -0.61 16.64 -27.52
CA LYS A 93 -1.88 17.39 -27.51
C LYS A 93 -1.85 18.66 -26.66
N ILE A 94 -0.99 18.71 -25.65
CA ILE A 94 -0.90 19.87 -24.74
C ILE A 94 0.28 20.79 -25.06
N TYR A 95 1.14 20.41 -26.00
CA TYR A 95 2.27 21.21 -26.44
C TYR A 95 1.82 22.58 -26.94
N GLY A 96 2.55 23.64 -26.54
CA GLY A 96 2.21 25.03 -26.88
C GLY A 96 0.99 25.61 -26.14
N LEU A 97 0.24 24.83 -25.35
CA LEU A 97 -0.87 25.37 -24.56
C LEU A 97 -0.38 26.08 -23.30
N SER A 98 -1.14 27.08 -22.83
CA SER A 98 -0.88 27.73 -21.54
C SER A 98 -1.09 26.76 -20.37
N LYS A 99 -0.37 26.96 -19.26
CA LYS A 99 -0.46 26.11 -18.05
C LYS A 99 -1.90 25.85 -17.59
N LYS A 100 -2.77 26.88 -17.63
CA LYS A 100 -4.20 26.76 -17.29
C LYS A 100 -4.95 25.81 -18.23
N LYS A 101 -4.70 25.91 -19.55
CA LYS A 101 -5.31 25.01 -20.55
C LYS A 101 -4.76 23.58 -20.42
N GLN A 102 -3.46 23.42 -20.14
CA GLN A 102 -2.87 22.11 -19.87
C GLN A 102 -3.52 21.46 -18.65
N LYS A 103 -3.64 22.19 -17.53
CA LYS A 103 -4.29 21.69 -16.30
C LYS A 103 -5.74 21.27 -16.56
N LYS A 104 -6.50 22.05 -17.34
CA LYS A 104 -7.87 21.68 -17.74
C LYS A 104 -7.91 20.38 -18.55
N LYS A 105 -7.07 20.26 -19.59
CA LYS A 105 -7.00 19.04 -20.42
C LYS A 105 -6.55 17.81 -19.62
N ALA A 106 -5.64 18.00 -18.67
CA ALA A 106 -5.21 16.95 -17.76
C ALA A 106 -6.35 16.52 -16.83
N LEU A 107 -7.12 17.47 -16.28
CA LEU A 107 -8.28 17.19 -15.44
C LEU A 107 -9.36 16.43 -16.22
N ASP A 108 -9.63 16.79 -17.48
CA ASP A 108 -10.57 16.07 -18.33
C ASP A 108 -10.17 14.60 -18.51
N ARG A 109 -8.86 14.33 -18.67
CA ARG A 109 -8.33 12.96 -18.80
C ARG A 109 -8.38 12.22 -17.47
N PHE A 110 -7.99 12.87 -16.38
CA PHE A 110 -8.07 12.32 -15.02
C PHE A 110 -9.50 11.89 -14.70
N ASN A 111 -10.49 12.76 -14.94
CA ASN A 111 -11.90 12.45 -14.71
C ASN A 111 -12.39 11.27 -15.55
N LYS A 112 -11.95 11.18 -16.82
CA LYS A 112 -12.30 10.05 -17.68
C LYS A 112 -11.77 8.73 -17.13
N PHE A 113 -10.46 8.65 -16.85
CA PHE A 113 -9.86 7.43 -16.33
C PHE A 113 -10.41 7.06 -14.96
N TYR A 114 -10.67 8.03 -14.10
CA TYR A 114 -11.32 7.77 -12.82
C TYR A 114 -12.72 7.16 -12.98
N LYS A 115 -13.52 7.68 -13.92
CA LYS A 115 -14.84 7.13 -14.21
C LYS A 115 -14.74 5.68 -14.70
N ASP A 116 -13.74 5.38 -15.53
CA ASP A 116 -13.48 4.03 -16.02
C ASP A 116 -13.05 3.10 -14.86
N LEU A 117 -12.20 3.58 -13.94
CA LEU A 117 -11.78 2.86 -12.72
C LEU A 117 -12.94 2.55 -11.76
N LYS A 118 -13.91 3.47 -11.65
CA LYS A 118 -15.12 3.31 -10.83
C LYS A 118 -16.10 2.30 -11.43
N GLY A 119 -16.08 2.11 -12.74
CA GLY A 119 -17.02 1.24 -13.44
C GLY A 119 -18.48 1.67 -13.25
N THR A 120 -19.39 0.69 -13.22
CA THR A 120 -20.83 0.89 -12.93
C THR A 120 -21.16 0.86 -11.44
N GLU A 121 -20.17 0.62 -10.58
CA GLU A 121 -20.38 0.48 -9.14
C GLU A 121 -20.81 1.82 -8.53
N LYS A 122 -22.01 1.83 -7.94
CA LYS A 122 -22.55 2.96 -7.15
C LYS A 122 -21.92 3.04 -5.75
N LEU A 123 -20.70 2.56 -5.56
CA LEU A 123 -19.90 2.84 -4.37
C LEU A 123 -19.41 4.29 -4.47
N SER A 124 -20.32 5.23 -4.22
CA SER A 124 -19.97 6.60 -3.84
C SER A 124 -20.30 6.68 -2.36
N VAL A 125 -19.32 6.44 -1.51
CA VAL A 125 -19.50 6.65 -0.07
C VAL A 125 -19.18 8.11 0.17
N ALA A 126 -20.21 8.96 0.18
CA ALA A 126 -20.01 10.34 0.59
C ALA A 126 -19.57 10.32 2.06
N GLU A 127 -18.43 10.94 2.37
CA GLU A 127 -17.89 10.90 3.73
C GLU A 127 -18.56 11.98 4.57
N PRO A 128 -19.21 11.59 5.69
CA PRO A 128 -19.76 12.57 6.61
C PRO A 128 -18.62 13.37 7.24
N TYR A 129 -18.76 14.69 7.27
CA TYR A 129 -17.92 15.57 8.07
C TYR A 129 -18.79 16.61 8.77
N GLU A 130 -18.40 17.02 9.95
CA GLU A 130 -19.11 18.05 10.71
C GLU A 130 -18.45 19.41 10.43
N SER A 131 -19.23 20.42 10.08
CA SER A 131 -18.69 21.77 9.88
C SER A 131 -18.32 22.42 11.22
N GLU A 132 -17.60 23.53 11.18
CA GLU A 132 -17.28 24.35 12.37
C GLU A 132 -18.54 24.79 13.15
N MET A 133 -19.72 24.74 12.53
CA MET A 133 -21.00 25.05 13.14
C MET A 133 -21.75 23.82 13.69
N GLY A 134 -21.13 22.64 13.70
CA GLY A 134 -21.78 21.40 14.17
C GLY A 134 -22.76 20.80 13.14
N ILE A 135 -22.67 21.16 11.86
CA ILE A 135 -23.60 20.69 10.83
C ILE A 135 -22.99 19.51 10.09
N LEU A 136 -23.68 18.37 10.10
CA LEU A 136 -23.31 17.20 9.31
C LEU A 136 -23.43 17.51 7.81
N ASN A 137 -22.30 17.48 7.13
CA ASN A 137 -22.14 17.63 5.69
C ASN A 137 -21.57 16.34 5.10
N TYR A 138 -21.61 16.24 3.78
CA TYR A 138 -21.05 15.11 3.05
C TYR A 138 -20.08 15.63 2.01
N ALA A 139 -18.84 15.11 2.02
CA ALA A 139 -17.85 15.39 0.99
C ALA A 139 -17.82 14.24 -0.04
N ASP A 140 -17.54 14.58 -1.29
CA ASP A 140 -17.20 13.57 -2.29
C ASP A 140 -15.96 12.80 -1.81
N GLU A 141 -16.01 11.47 -1.91
CA GLU A 141 -14.88 10.61 -1.59
C GLU A 141 -13.63 11.03 -2.39
N ASN A 142 -12.49 11.15 -1.72
CA ASN A 142 -11.21 11.36 -2.39
C ASN A 142 -11.01 10.23 -3.43
N ARG A 143 -10.76 10.59 -4.69
CA ARG A 143 -10.79 9.62 -5.79
C ARG A 143 -9.61 8.66 -5.74
N LEU A 144 -8.51 9.10 -5.13
CA LEU A 144 -7.36 8.24 -4.85
C LEU A 144 -7.66 7.28 -3.69
N LYS A 145 -8.48 7.66 -2.70
CA LYS A 145 -8.99 6.72 -1.68
C LYS A 145 -9.77 5.58 -2.32
N PHE A 146 -10.73 5.94 -3.18
CA PHE A 146 -11.53 4.95 -3.91
C PHE A 146 -10.63 4.01 -4.71
N ALA A 147 -9.71 4.57 -5.51
CA ALA A 147 -8.81 3.77 -6.33
C ALA A 147 -7.91 2.84 -5.50
N PHE A 148 -7.53 3.25 -4.28
CA PHE A 148 -6.75 2.41 -3.36
C PHE A 148 -7.56 1.20 -2.87
N TYR A 149 -8.82 1.39 -2.49
CA TYR A 149 -9.69 0.28 -2.11
C TYR A 149 -10.07 -0.61 -3.29
N ARG A 150 -10.33 -0.04 -4.47
CA ARG A 150 -10.56 -0.82 -5.69
C ARG A 150 -9.34 -1.68 -6.04
N ARG A 151 -8.12 -1.17 -5.85
CA ARG A 151 -6.90 -1.99 -6.02
C ARG A 151 -6.88 -3.20 -5.08
N LYS A 152 -7.31 -3.04 -3.83
CA LYS A 152 -7.44 -4.16 -2.88
C LYS A 152 -8.50 -5.18 -3.31
N ALA A 153 -9.59 -4.73 -3.94
CA ALA A 153 -10.59 -5.63 -4.53
C ALA A 153 -10.02 -6.38 -5.73
N ILE A 154 -9.39 -5.68 -6.68
CA ILE A 154 -8.75 -6.27 -7.87
C ILE A 154 -7.70 -7.33 -7.48
N LYS A 155 -6.92 -7.10 -6.41
CA LYS A 155 -5.99 -8.09 -5.85
C LYS A 155 -6.67 -9.43 -5.57
N LYS A 156 -7.85 -9.40 -4.97
CA LYS A 156 -8.64 -10.60 -4.65
C LYS A 156 -9.31 -11.17 -5.89
N GLU A 157 -9.85 -10.31 -6.75
CA GLU A 157 -10.52 -10.72 -8.00
C GLU A 157 -9.57 -11.46 -8.95
N VAL A 158 -8.32 -11.00 -9.08
CA VAL A 158 -7.31 -11.66 -9.94
C VAL A 158 -6.68 -12.90 -9.28
N ALA A 159 -6.75 -13.03 -7.94
CA ALA A 159 -6.24 -14.19 -7.21
C ALA A 159 -7.18 -15.40 -7.28
N GLN A 160 -7.57 -15.77 -8.50
CA GLN A 160 -8.33 -16.99 -8.77
C GLN A 160 -7.47 -18.21 -8.43
N ARG A 161 -8.09 -19.27 -7.90
CA ARG A 161 -7.39 -20.47 -7.42
C ARG A 161 -6.43 -21.03 -8.47
N GLU A 162 -6.88 -21.17 -9.71
CA GLU A 162 -6.08 -21.67 -10.82
C GLU A 162 -4.79 -20.86 -11.01
N PHE A 163 -4.89 -19.53 -11.05
CA PHE A 163 -3.72 -18.67 -11.23
C PHE A 163 -2.79 -18.70 -10.03
N VAL A 164 -3.36 -18.70 -8.82
CA VAL A 164 -2.55 -18.81 -7.61
C VAL A 164 -1.82 -20.16 -7.58
N LEU A 165 -2.45 -21.25 -8.01
CA LEU A 165 -1.80 -22.55 -8.10
C LEU A 165 -0.67 -22.56 -9.14
N GLU A 166 -0.89 -22.04 -10.35
CA GLU A 166 0.18 -21.95 -11.36
C GLU A 166 1.37 -21.10 -10.87
N TYR A 167 1.09 -20.04 -10.11
CA TYR A 167 2.12 -19.26 -9.41
C TYR A 167 2.86 -20.08 -8.34
N LEU A 168 2.12 -20.80 -7.49
CA LEU A 168 2.68 -21.68 -6.45
C LEU A 168 3.47 -22.85 -7.03
N TYR A 169 3.15 -23.32 -8.25
CA TYR A 169 3.93 -24.33 -8.98
C TYR A 169 5.18 -23.75 -9.63
N GLY A 170 5.32 -22.43 -9.69
CA GLY A 170 6.45 -21.79 -10.35
C GLY A 170 6.33 -21.73 -11.87
N ASN A 171 5.12 -21.85 -12.42
CA ASN A 171 4.91 -21.86 -13.86
C ASN A 171 4.84 -20.45 -14.44
N ALA A 172 5.98 -19.78 -14.56
CA ALA A 172 6.04 -18.43 -15.14
C ALA A 172 5.54 -18.38 -16.60
N LYS A 173 5.64 -19.49 -17.34
CA LYS A 173 5.22 -19.56 -18.75
C LYS A 173 3.70 -19.52 -18.92
N TYR A 174 2.94 -19.93 -17.89
CA TYR A 174 1.49 -19.81 -17.89
C TYR A 174 1.03 -18.34 -18.01
N PHE A 175 1.80 -17.41 -17.44
CA PHE A 175 1.47 -15.97 -17.42
C PHE A 175 2.04 -15.24 -18.63
N ASP A 176 1.76 -15.77 -19.82
CA ASP A 176 2.23 -15.22 -21.07
C ASP A 176 1.26 -14.19 -21.69
N GLY A 177 1.53 -13.86 -22.95
CA GLY A 177 0.69 -12.94 -23.73
C GLY A 177 -0.62 -13.55 -24.21
N GLU A 178 -0.75 -14.87 -24.31
CA GLU A 178 -2.01 -15.54 -24.68
C GLU A 178 -3.00 -15.42 -23.53
N LEU A 179 -2.58 -15.76 -22.31
CA LEU A 179 -3.41 -15.60 -21.11
C LEU A 179 -3.90 -14.15 -20.95
N MET A 180 -3.05 -13.17 -21.24
CA MET A 180 -3.43 -11.75 -21.22
C MET A 180 -4.56 -11.41 -22.19
N ASN A 181 -4.56 -12.01 -23.38
CA ASN A 181 -5.52 -11.70 -24.43
C ASN A 181 -6.85 -12.43 -24.23
N GLU A 182 -6.80 -13.62 -23.63
CA GLU A 182 -7.97 -14.51 -23.50
C GLU A 182 -8.66 -14.37 -22.13
N ASN A 183 -7.92 -13.98 -21.08
CA ASN A 183 -8.47 -13.95 -19.74
C ASN A 183 -8.89 -12.53 -19.29
N GLN A 184 -10.19 -12.38 -19.03
CA GLN A 184 -10.79 -11.10 -18.61
C GLN A 184 -10.19 -10.56 -17.30
N PHE A 185 -9.89 -11.40 -16.31
CA PHE A 185 -9.34 -10.94 -15.03
C PHE A 185 -7.93 -10.36 -15.16
N ILE A 186 -7.08 -11.00 -15.99
CA ILE A 186 -5.73 -10.50 -16.28
C ILE A 186 -5.82 -9.20 -17.09
N ASN A 187 -6.72 -9.14 -18.07
CA ASN A 187 -6.97 -7.95 -18.86
C ASN A 187 -7.41 -6.77 -17.99
N ASP A 188 -8.41 -6.98 -17.13
CA ASP A 188 -8.94 -5.98 -16.20
C ASP A 188 -7.88 -5.51 -15.20
N PHE A 189 -7.05 -6.43 -14.68
CA PHE A 189 -5.92 -6.09 -13.83
C PHE A 189 -4.92 -5.16 -14.54
N ILE A 190 -4.52 -5.48 -15.77
CA ILE A 190 -3.56 -4.68 -16.56
C ILE A 190 -4.14 -3.30 -16.86
N PHE A 191 -5.40 -3.24 -17.32
CA PHE A 191 -6.08 -1.98 -17.60
C PHE A 191 -6.25 -1.14 -16.35
N PHE A 192 -6.69 -1.73 -15.24
CA PHE A 192 -6.81 -1.04 -13.96
C PHE A 192 -5.46 -0.41 -13.53
N GLU A 193 -4.37 -1.18 -13.56
CA GLU A 193 -3.05 -0.68 -13.15
C GLU A 193 -2.51 0.40 -14.10
N TYR A 194 -2.77 0.27 -15.40
CA TYR A 194 -2.45 1.31 -16.37
C TYR A 194 -3.22 2.61 -16.07
N GLN A 195 -4.54 2.54 -15.92
CA GLN A 195 -5.39 3.70 -15.66
C GLN A 195 -5.05 4.37 -14.33
N LEU A 196 -4.82 3.57 -13.29
CA LEU A 196 -4.36 4.05 -11.98
C LEU A 196 -3.05 4.83 -12.12
N LYS A 197 -2.05 4.29 -12.81
CA LYS A 197 -0.77 4.98 -13.03
C LYS A 197 -0.92 6.29 -13.81
N VAL A 198 -1.83 6.34 -14.78
CA VAL A 198 -2.16 7.59 -15.49
C VAL A 198 -2.76 8.62 -14.52
N CYS A 199 -3.76 8.22 -13.71
CA CYS A 199 -4.37 9.10 -12.72
C CYS A 199 -3.35 9.64 -11.74
N LEU A 200 -2.48 8.78 -11.19
CA LEU A 200 -1.43 9.16 -10.26
C LEU A 200 -0.42 10.13 -10.89
N ALA A 201 0.06 9.85 -12.09
CA ALA A 201 1.04 10.72 -12.76
C ALA A 201 0.45 12.08 -13.17
N LEU A 202 -0.82 12.12 -13.58
CA LEU A 202 -1.52 13.39 -13.84
C LEU A 202 -1.75 14.17 -12.55
N ASN A 203 -2.18 13.51 -11.47
CA ASN A 203 -2.37 14.17 -10.18
C ASN A 203 -1.05 14.67 -9.60
N ASP A 204 0.03 13.89 -9.72
CA ASP A 204 1.34 14.32 -9.25
C ASP A 204 1.81 15.59 -9.98
N LYS A 205 1.65 15.67 -11.31
CA LYS A 205 2.06 16.83 -12.10
C LYS A 205 1.19 18.07 -11.89
N PHE A 206 -0.13 17.91 -11.76
CA PHE A 206 -1.08 19.03 -11.78
C PHE A 206 -1.75 19.34 -10.45
N LYS A 207 -1.57 18.46 -9.44
CA LYS A 207 -2.09 18.56 -8.07
C LYS A 207 -3.59 18.85 -8.07
N PHE A 208 -4.38 17.86 -8.48
CA PHE A 208 -5.86 17.94 -8.47
C PHE A 208 -6.41 17.66 -7.08
N GLU A 209 -5.90 16.60 -6.45
CA GLU A 209 -6.31 16.09 -5.14
C GLU A 209 -5.08 15.75 -4.30
N GLU A 210 -5.23 15.71 -2.99
CA GLU A 210 -4.18 15.22 -2.08
C GLU A 210 -4.01 13.70 -2.20
N ASP A 211 -2.76 13.26 -2.34
CA ASP A 211 -2.41 11.85 -2.41
C ASP A 211 -1.98 11.32 -1.03
N LEU A 212 -2.99 10.86 -0.29
CA LEU A 212 -2.86 10.23 1.03
C LEU A 212 -2.80 8.70 0.96
N TYR A 213 -2.76 8.08 -0.24
CA TYR A 213 -2.88 6.61 -0.38
C TYR A 213 -1.76 5.94 -1.19
N PHE A 214 -1.20 6.61 -2.19
CA PHE A 214 -0.25 5.99 -3.13
C PHE A 214 1.16 6.57 -3.05
N SER A 215 1.28 7.86 -2.72
CA SER A 215 2.58 8.53 -2.59
C SER A 215 3.48 7.85 -1.55
N LYS A 216 4.80 8.04 -1.66
CA LYS A 216 5.72 7.59 -0.59
C LYS A 216 5.30 8.21 0.75
N LEU A 217 4.90 9.48 0.74
CA LEU A 217 4.42 10.21 1.90
C LEU A 217 3.13 9.62 2.50
N ALA A 218 2.20 9.16 1.66
CA ALA A 218 0.99 8.45 2.07
C ALA A 218 1.27 7.12 2.77
N LYS A 219 2.14 6.29 2.18
CA LYS A 219 2.57 5.04 2.82
C LYS A 219 3.23 5.32 4.16
N THR A 220 4.07 6.34 4.21
CA THR A 220 4.70 6.81 5.44
C THR A 220 3.67 7.40 6.42
N LYS A 221 2.56 7.99 5.97
CA LYS A 221 1.48 8.45 6.85
C LYS A 221 0.71 7.29 7.50
N ILE A 222 0.39 6.25 6.74
CA ILE A 222 -0.20 5.02 7.29
C ILE A 222 0.75 4.35 8.29
N GLN A 223 2.05 4.33 8.00
CA GLN A 223 3.06 3.86 8.95
C GLN A 223 3.14 4.75 10.19
N TYR A 224 3.04 6.08 10.02
CA TYR A 224 3.00 7.01 11.14
C TYR A 224 1.81 6.73 12.05
N ASP A 225 0.63 6.49 11.50
CA ASP A 225 -0.57 6.25 12.33
C ASP A 225 -0.35 5.04 13.27
N LYS A 226 0.38 4.00 12.82
CA LYS A 226 0.82 2.85 13.65
C LYS A 226 1.77 3.24 14.79
N TYR A 227 2.56 4.30 14.64
CA TYR A 227 3.57 4.77 15.60
C TYR A 227 3.28 6.18 16.14
N SER A 228 2.02 6.63 16.06
CA SER A 228 1.57 7.95 16.53
C SER A 228 1.65 8.07 18.06
N ASP A 229 1.77 6.94 18.76
CA ASP A 229 2.01 6.82 20.19
C ASP A 229 3.50 6.86 20.58
N LEU A 230 4.38 7.02 19.60
CA LEU A 230 5.83 7.19 19.75
C LEU A 230 6.30 8.54 19.23
N PHE A 231 5.84 9.00 18.07
CA PHE A 231 6.21 10.30 17.49
C PHE A 231 5.07 11.30 17.62
N TYR A 232 5.34 12.49 18.17
CA TYR A 232 4.30 13.51 18.38
C TYR A 232 3.84 14.17 17.08
N GLU A 233 4.75 14.36 16.12
CA GLU A 233 4.46 14.98 14.84
C GLU A 233 4.79 14.08 13.65
N PHE A 234 3.98 14.17 12.61
CA PHE A 234 4.21 13.43 11.37
C PHE A 234 5.49 13.86 10.66
N GLU A 235 5.83 15.15 10.64
CA GLU A 235 7.06 15.62 10.00
C GLU A 235 8.32 15.11 10.71
N VAL A 236 8.28 14.97 12.03
CA VAL A 236 9.36 14.36 12.82
C VAL A 236 9.51 12.89 12.44
N PHE A 237 8.42 12.13 12.43
CA PHE A 237 8.42 10.73 12.00
C PHE A 237 8.99 10.57 10.60
N LEU A 238 8.48 11.33 9.62
CA LEU A 238 8.92 11.30 8.23
C LEU A 238 10.42 11.54 8.10
N LYS A 239 10.94 12.51 8.86
CA LYS A 239 12.36 12.86 8.84
C LYS A 239 13.22 11.76 9.48
N ALA A 240 12.82 11.24 10.64
CA ALA A 240 13.51 10.15 11.33
C ALA A 240 13.52 8.88 10.48
N TYR A 241 12.36 8.49 9.95
CA TYR A 241 12.19 7.34 9.06
C TYR A 241 13.13 7.43 7.85
N SER A 242 13.19 8.59 7.19
CA SER A 242 14.09 8.78 6.03
C SER A 242 15.58 8.75 6.40
N ILE A 243 15.96 9.17 7.60
CA ILE A 243 17.35 9.06 8.09
C ILE A 243 17.70 7.58 8.26
N ILE A 244 16.87 6.82 8.98
CA ILE A 244 17.10 5.41 9.28
C ILE A 244 17.15 4.58 7.99
N GLU A 245 16.23 4.81 7.05
CA GLU A 245 16.18 4.15 5.74
C GLU A 245 17.49 4.29 4.94
N LYS A 246 18.25 5.38 5.17
CA LYS A 246 19.48 5.70 4.43
C LYS A 246 20.76 5.28 5.16
N LEU A 247 20.67 4.70 6.36
CA LEU A 247 21.85 4.26 7.10
C LEU A 247 22.47 3.02 6.45
N THR A 248 23.75 3.11 6.11
CA THR A 248 24.51 2.00 5.50
C THR A 248 25.67 1.50 6.37
N ALA A 249 26.06 2.27 7.39
CA ALA A 249 27.17 1.95 8.29
C ALA A 249 26.87 2.46 9.72
N ASN A 250 27.46 1.81 10.72
CA ASN A 250 27.30 2.15 12.15
C ASN A 250 25.84 2.24 12.62
N ILE A 251 24.96 1.40 12.05
CA ILE A 251 23.50 1.52 12.20
C ILE A 251 23.08 1.64 13.67
N SER A 252 23.55 0.74 14.56
CA SER A 252 23.23 0.80 16.00
C SER A 252 23.56 2.16 16.60
N THR A 253 24.80 2.63 16.43
CA THR A 253 25.24 3.91 17.03
C THR A 253 24.47 5.09 16.44
N GLU A 254 24.17 5.08 15.14
CA GLU A 254 23.43 6.15 14.49
C GLU A 254 21.97 6.22 14.97
N VAL A 255 21.29 5.06 15.11
CA VAL A 255 19.92 5.04 15.65
C VAL A 255 19.88 5.36 17.15
N ASP A 256 20.90 4.97 17.91
CA ASP A 256 21.02 5.33 19.32
C ASP A 256 21.20 6.86 19.47
N CYS A 257 22.09 7.48 18.68
CA CYS A 257 22.28 8.94 18.71
C CYS A 257 21.02 9.69 18.24
N LEU A 258 20.31 9.15 17.24
CA LEU A 258 19.05 9.71 16.76
C LEU A 258 17.98 9.67 17.85
N TYR A 259 17.84 8.55 18.57
CA TYR A 259 16.91 8.45 19.71
C TYR A 259 17.15 9.54 20.73
N HIS A 260 18.39 9.67 21.22
CA HIS A 260 18.74 10.67 22.23
C HIS A 260 18.46 12.10 21.74
N SER A 261 18.73 12.39 20.47
CA SER A 261 18.46 13.71 19.90
C SER A 261 16.97 14.03 19.80
N LEU A 262 16.14 13.03 19.50
CA LEU A 262 14.69 13.19 19.42
C LEU A 262 14.06 13.29 20.82
N GLU A 263 14.57 12.52 21.78
CA GLU A 263 14.16 12.55 23.18
C GLU A 263 14.51 13.89 23.84
N GLU A 264 15.74 14.38 23.66
CA GLU A 264 16.21 15.67 24.21
C GLU A 264 15.47 16.88 23.63
N LEU A 265 15.00 16.78 22.38
CA LEU A 265 14.15 17.79 21.74
C LEU A 265 12.65 17.60 22.01
N GLU A 266 12.27 16.63 22.85
CA GLU A 266 10.88 16.30 23.18
C GLU A 266 10.01 16.02 21.95
N LEU A 267 10.57 15.38 20.92
CA LEU A 267 9.89 15.08 19.65
C LEU A 267 9.30 13.66 19.60
N ILE A 268 9.65 12.83 20.57
CA ILE A 268 9.15 11.47 20.75
C ILE A 268 8.79 11.21 22.20
N VAL A 269 7.96 10.18 22.42
CA VAL A 269 7.73 9.62 23.75
C VAL A 269 9.04 8.96 24.24
N PRO A 270 9.50 9.26 25.48
CA PRO A 270 10.74 8.71 26.05
C PRO A 270 10.57 7.22 26.42
N SER A 271 10.44 6.36 25.41
CA SER A 271 10.26 4.92 25.56
C SER A 271 11.20 4.15 24.64
N LYS A 272 12.33 3.72 25.21
CA LYS A 272 13.31 2.86 24.54
C LYS A 272 12.70 1.58 23.98
N ILE A 273 11.70 1.02 24.66
CA ILE A 273 11.02 -0.22 24.23
C ILE A 273 10.24 0.04 22.94
N LYS A 274 9.39 1.08 22.91
CA LYS A 274 8.62 1.42 21.71
C LYS A 274 9.53 1.76 20.53
N TYR A 275 10.60 2.52 20.77
CA TYR A 275 11.56 2.85 19.72
C TYR A 275 12.29 1.61 19.17
N LYS A 276 12.70 0.66 20.04
CA LYS A 276 13.30 -0.61 19.59
C LYS A 276 12.34 -1.46 18.77
N ASN A 277 11.07 -1.54 19.16
CA ASN A 277 10.05 -2.27 18.40
C ASN A 277 9.84 -1.63 17.02
N PHE A 278 9.75 -0.29 16.95
CA PHE A 278 9.72 0.43 15.69
C PHE A 278 10.92 0.10 14.78
N LEU A 279 12.14 0.12 15.34
CA LEU A 279 13.36 -0.23 14.59
C LEU A 279 13.37 -1.69 14.10
N LEU A 280 12.86 -2.61 14.92
CA LEU A 280 12.78 -4.03 14.57
C LEU A 280 11.73 -4.28 13.48
N GLU A 281 10.53 -3.75 13.65
CA GLU A 281 9.39 -4.02 12.77
C GLU A 281 9.53 -3.35 11.41
N GLU A 282 9.99 -2.09 11.35
CA GLU A 282 10.09 -1.36 10.07
C GLU A 282 11.42 -1.56 9.35
N PHE A 283 12.51 -1.81 10.08
CA PHE A 283 13.86 -1.84 9.51
C PHE A 283 14.64 -3.13 9.80
N ASN A 284 14.07 -4.09 10.54
CA ASN A 284 14.73 -5.34 10.95
C ASN A 284 16.06 -5.10 11.71
N ILE A 285 16.15 -4.00 12.46
CA ILE A 285 17.35 -3.65 13.24
C ILE A 285 17.26 -4.33 14.61
N LYS A 286 17.91 -5.50 14.75
CA LYS A 286 17.85 -6.34 15.95
C LYS A 286 18.74 -5.87 17.11
N LYS A 287 19.83 -5.16 16.81
CA LYS A 287 20.83 -4.68 17.79
C LYS A 287 20.83 -3.16 17.83
N ALA A 288 19.87 -2.59 18.56
CA ALA A 288 19.91 -1.19 19.00
C ALA A 288 20.13 -1.20 20.51
N ASN A 289 21.37 -0.91 20.93
CA ASN A 289 21.70 -0.75 22.33
C ASN A 289 21.51 0.72 22.69
N ILE A 290 20.26 1.12 22.94
CA ILE A 290 19.93 2.46 23.44
C ILE A 290 20.44 2.61 24.89
N VAL A 291 21.76 2.68 25.05
CA VAL A 291 22.46 2.90 26.32
C VAL A 291 22.31 4.36 26.71
N LEU A 292 22.41 4.69 28.00
CA LEU A 292 22.70 6.07 28.40
C LEU A 292 23.99 6.49 27.71
N LEU A 293 23.94 7.57 26.92
CA LEU A 293 25.16 8.14 26.34
C LEU A 293 25.81 9.05 27.38
N GLU A 294 26.96 8.64 27.90
CA GLU A 294 27.89 9.55 28.58
C GLU A 294 28.59 10.40 27.50
N LEU A 295 27.91 11.46 27.07
CA LEU A 295 28.36 12.32 25.95
C LEU A 295 29.73 12.94 26.21
N ASP A 296 30.07 13.17 27.48
CA ASP A 296 31.35 13.72 27.93
C ASP A 296 32.54 12.77 27.71
N ILE A 297 32.29 11.47 27.56
CA ILE A 297 33.34 10.44 27.44
C ILE A 297 33.54 10.03 25.97
N GLN A 298 32.54 10.25 25.10
CA GLN A 298 32.58 9.81 23.70
C GLN A 298 32.34 10.96 22.72
N PRO A 299 33.38 11.76 22.39
CA PRO A 299 33.23 12.99 21.58
C PRO A 299 32.66 12.73 20.19
N LYS A 300 32.87 11.54 19.61
CA LYS A 300 32.26 11.15 18.33
C LYS A 300 30.75 10.98 18.42
N ASN A 301 30.24 10.48 19.54
CA ASN A 301 28.79 10.33 19.75
C ASN A 301 28.15 11.66 20.09
N ALA A 302 28.80 12.50 20.90
CA ALA A 302 28.37 13.87 21.13
C ALA A 302 28.24 14.67 19.82
N ALA A 303 29.20 14.53 18.91
CA ALA A 303 29.12 15.15 17.58
C ALA A 303 27.95 14.63 16.74
N ARG A 304 27.64 13.33 16.80
CA ARG A 304 26.49 12.71 16.10
C ARG A 304 25.16 13.17 16.68
N VAL A 305 25.02 13.18 18.01
CA VAL A 305 23.82 13.70 18.69
C VAL A 305 23.61 15.16 18.31
N LYS A 306 24.62 16.00 18.43
CA LYS A 306 24.53 17.42 18.01
C LYS A 306 24.16 17.58 16.54
N LYS A 307 24.70 16.73 15.65
CA LYS A 307 24.32 16.72 14.23
C LYS A 307 22.84 16.42 14.06
N TYR A 308 22.30 15.41 14.74
CA TYR A 308 20.88 15.07 14.67
C TYR A 308 20.01 16.14 15.33
N MET A 309 20.36 16.64 16.52
CA MET A 309 19.67 17.77 17.12
C MET A 309 19.53 18.93 16.14
N ASN A 310 20.63 19.35 15.49
CA ASN A 310 20.59 20.43 14.49
C ASN A 310 19.64 20.15 13.32
N LEU A 311 19.48 18.89 12.91
CA LEU A 311 18.53 18.51 11.85
C LEU A 311 17.06 18.61 12.30
N PHE A 312 16.81 18.50 13.61
CA PHE A 312 15.48 18.44 14.20
C PHE A 312 15.08 19.70 14.98
N LEU A 313 16.01 20.62 15.27
CA LEU A 313 15.77 21.86 16.03
C LEU A 313 14.54 22.64 15.57
N LYS A 314 14.31 22.73 14.25
CA LYS A 314 13.16 23.46 13.68
C LYS A 314 11.79 22.87 14.03
N PHE A 315 11.73 21.64 14.51
CA PHE A 315 10.50 20.97 14.94
C PHE A 315 10.25 21.18 16.44
N ALA A 316 11.29 21.40 17.23
CA ALA A 316 11.18 21.67 18.66
C ALA A 316 10.59 23.08 18.93
N SER A 317 10.86 24.04 18.06
CA SER A 317 10.42 25.44 18.16
C SER A 317 8.94 25.69 17.82
N LYS A 318 8.09 24.65 17.80
CA LYS A 318 6.63 24.76 17.56
C LYS A 318 5.77 24.47 18.80
N ASN A 319 6.41 24.12 19.94
CA ASN A 319 5.74 23.79 21.20
C ASN A 319 5.75 24.94 22.24
N GLU A 320 6.12 26.16 21.82
CA GLU A 320 5.81 27.43 22.53
C GLU A 320 4.71 28.16 21.78
#